data_AF-A0A7V4UAR0-F1
#
_entry.id   AF-A0A7V4UAR0-F1
#
_cell.length_a   1.000
_cell.length_b   1.000
_cell.length_c   1.000
_cell.angle_alpha   90.00
_cell.angle_beta   90.00
_cell.angle_gamma   90.00
#
_symmetry.space_group_name_H-M   'P 1'
#
loop_
_entity.id
_entity.type
_entity.pdbx_description
1 polymer ?
#
loop_
_entity_poly.entity_id
_entity_poly.type
_entity_poly.pdbx_seq_one_letter_code
_entity_poly.pdbx_strand_id
1 'polypeptide(L)'
;MGPVAEIAAPDDMFVPVMLASDEPAPVVRWPVPSQAVKTFIGAPLKASSIAWVIDGSEAMNPYYSTVHRLINTAVLQLEPDSQRFGVAIATAADPRVSNIDAATRDAYLRSKDVLGSVSPSSHADLASAFSAAVRQRPEQVVLVTASPIAPATLSQMRRQASAVGTTVDVIALGEHQRALDRFARSTSGEYRYVSRDDLQTWANLVAQYGTLGKIEKERFGL
;
A
#
# COMPACT_ATOMS: atom_id res chain seq x y z
N MET A 1 -61.03 -46.77 -22.14
CA MET A 1 -60.97 -45.59 -23.03
C MET A 1 -61.40 -44.37 -22.23
N GLY A 2 -60.60 -43.30 -22.25
CA GLY A 2 -60.82 -42.03 -21.52
C GLY A 2 -59.49 -41.48 -20.97
N PRO A 3 -59.23 -40.17 -21.02
CA PRO A 3 -57.93 -39.60 -21.43
C PRO A 3 -56.91 -39.37 -20.31
N VAL A 4 -55.65 -39.25 -20.73
CA VAL A 4 -54.50 -38.74 -19.95
C VAL A 4 -54.69 -37.24 -19.72
N ALA A 5 -54.62 -36.80 -18.47
CA ALA A 5 -54.52 -35.39 -18.10
C ALA A 5 -53.16 -35.14 -17.44
N GLU A 6 -52.34 -34.40 -18.16
CA GLU A 6 -51.10 -33.76 -17.76
C GLU A 6 -51.41 -32.64 -16.77
N ILE A 7 -50.82 -32.65 -15.57
CA ILE A 7 -50.79 -31.50 -14.67
C ILE A 7 -49.34 -31.29 -14.23
N ALA A 8 -48.82 -30.15 -14.67
CA ALA A 8 -47.49 -29.63 -14.44
C ALA A 8 -47.11 -29.60 -12.95
N ALA A 9 -45.88 -30.03 -12.65
CA ALA A 9 -45.23 -29.73 -11.38
C ALA A 9 -44.88 -28.23 -11.34
N PRO A 10 -45.21 -27.51 -10.26
CA PRO A 10 -44.81 -26.11 -10.13
C PRO A 10 -43.32 -26.04 -9.76
N ASP A 11 -42.58 -25.39 -10.65
CA ASP A 11 -41.44 -24.51 -10.44
C ASP A 11 -40.50 -24.81 -9.25
N ASP A 12 -39.26 -25.15 -9.64
CA ASP A 12 -38.03 -24.90 -8.91
C ASP A 12 -38.11 -23.58 -8.13
N MET A 13 -38.42 -23.66 -6.84
CA MET A 13 -38.07 -22.60 -5.90
C MET A 13 -36.55 -22.60 -5.74
N PHE A 14 -35.87 -21.95 -6.69
CA PHE A 14 -34.56 -21.36 -6.45
C PHE A 14 -34.69 -20.41 -5.27
N VAL A 15 -34.35 -20.90 -4.07
CA VAL A 15 -34.00 -20.03 -2.96
C VAL A 15 -32.69 -19.36 -3.38
N PRO A 16 -32.63 -18.03 -3.56
CA PRO A 16 -31.35 -17.39 -3.74
C PRO A 16 -30.60 -17.56 -2.41
N VAL A 17 -29.56 -18.40 -2.42
CA VAL A 17 -28.52 -18.33 -1.40
C VAL A 17 -27.91 -16.95 -1.54
N MET A 18 -28.40 -16.00 -0.74
CA MET A 18 -27.69 -14.76 -0.49
C MET A 18 -26.34 -15.14 0.11
N LEU A 19 -25.29 -15.15 -0.71
CA LEU A 19 -23.93 -15.00 -0.22
C LEU A 19 -23.77 -13.53 0.20
N ALA A 20 -24.46 -13.15 1.28
CA ALA A 20 -24.08 -11.99 2.07
C ALA A 20 -22.70 -12.33 2.66
N SER A 21 -21.65 -11.92 1.95
CA SER A 21 -20.30 -11.91 2.52
C SER A 21 -20.19 -10.69 3.44
N ASP A 22 -20.96 -10.68 4.52
CA ASP A 22 -20.95 -9.70 5.61
C ASP A 22 -19.81 -10.02 6.59
N GLU A 23 -18.58 -10.19 6.08
CA GLU A 23 -17.42 -10.00 6.96
C GLU A 23 -17.25 -8.49 7.15
N PRO A 24 -17.47 -7.95 8.36
CA PRO A 24 -17.25 -6.53 8.60
C PRO A 24 -15.81 -6.20 8.25
N ALA A 25 -15.61 -5.09 7.53
CA ALA A 25 -14.27 -4.58 7.23
C ALA A 25 -13.45 -4.55 8.54
N PRO A 26 -12.19 -5.04 8.53
CA PRO A 26 -11.39 -5.09 9.74
C PRO A 26 -11.29 -3.68 10.34
N VAL A 27 -11.78 -3.52 11.58
CA VAL A 27 -11.71 -2.25 12.31
C VAL A 27 -10.23 -1.95 12.57
N VAL A 28 -9.72 -0.88 11.93
CA VAL A 28 -8.38 -0.37 12.19
C VAL A 28 -8.36 0.18 13.61
N ARG A 29 -7.81 -0.59 14.57
CA ARG A 29 -7.52 -0.05 15.90
C ARG A 29 -6.35 0.91 15.78
N TRP A 30 -6.64 2.19 16.00
CA TRP A 30 -5.66 3.26 16.09
C TRP A 30 -4.59 2.91 17.12
N PRO A 31 -3.30 2.91 16.78
CA PRO A 31 -2.29 2.78 17.80
C PRO A 31 -2.31 4.01 18.70
N VAL A 32 -1.76 3.87 19.90
CA VAL A 32 -1.42 5.04 20.70
C VAL A 32 -0.48 5.95 19.89
N PRO A 33 -0.61 7.27 19.99
CA PRO A 33 0.08 8.19 19.06
C PRO A 33 1.62 8.04 19.03
N SER A 34 2.26 7.65 20.14
CA SER A 34 3.70 7.35 20.23
C SER A 34 4.14 6.10 19.43
N GLN A 35 3.21 5.17 19.16
CA GLN A 35 3.43 4.03 18.28
C GLN A 35 3.07 4.37 16.84
N ALA A 36 2.18 5.35 16.62
CA ALA A 36 1.77 5.77 15.29
C ALA A 36 2.95 6.23 14.44
N VAL A 37 3.87 7.01 15.04
CA VAL A 37 5.08 7.50 14.36
C VAL A 37 6.05 6.37 14.03
N LYS A 38 6.11 5.28 14.82
CA LYS A 38 7.01 4.13 14.60
C LYS A 38 6.49 3.10 13.59
N THR A 39 5.34 3.38 12.98
CA THR A 39 4.69 2.51 11.99
C THR A 39 4.37 3.31 10.74
N PHE A 40 4.17 2.64 9.61
CA PHE A 40 3.56 3.25 8.45
C PHE A 40 2.10 2.77 8.35
N ILE A 41 1.15 3.61 8.77
CA ILE A 41 -0.28 3.30 8.76
C ILE A 41 -0.57 1.98 9.53
N GLY A 42 0.08 1.81 10.68
CA GLY A 42 -0.03 0.63 11.53
C GLY A 42 0.78 -0.58 11.07
N ALA A 43 1.41 -0.53 9.89
CA ALA A 43 2.36 -1.55 9.46
C ALA A 43 3.71 -1.33 10.16
N PRO A 44 4.29 -2.36 10.80
CA PRO A 44 5.58 -2.25 11.48
C PRO A 44 6.72 -2.11 10.47
N LEU A 45 7.64 -1.15 10.72
CA LEU A 45 8.82 -0.90 9.89
C LEU A 45 10.04 -1.67 10.43
N LYS A 46 9.94 -3.01 10.46
CA LYS A 46 10.96 -3.87 11.12
C LYS A 46 12.01 -4.45 10.18
N ALA A 47 11.77 -4.43 8.87
CA ALA A 47 12.72 -4.98 7.91
C ALA A 47 13.99 -4.11 7.84
N SER A 48 15.13 -4.75 7.57
CA SER A 48 16.42 -4.07 7.38
C SER A 48 16.51 -3.39 6.01
N SER A 49 15.65 -3.75 5.05
CA SER A 49 15.52 -3.03 3.78
C SER A 49 14.07 -2.94 3.31
N ILE A 50 13.58 -1.71 3.14
CA ILE A 50 12.18 -1.40 2.85
C ILE A 50 12.08 -0.61 1.55
N ALA A 51 11.21 -1.03 0.63
CA ALA A 51 10.87 -0.25 -0.55
C ALA A 51 9.39 0.16 -0.52
N TRP A 52 9.11 1.46 -0.62
CA TRP A 52 7.74 1.93 -0.86
C TRP A 52 7.47 1.94 -2.35
N VAL A 53 6.43 1.23 -2.79
CA VAL A 53 5.93 1.26 -4.16
C VAL A 53 4.59 1.98 -4.15
N ILE A 54 4.51 3.10 -4.86
CA ILE A 54 3.38 4.02 -4.78
C ILE A 54 2.72 4.11 -6.15
N ASP A 55 1.41 3.90 -6.17
CA ASP A 55 0.56 4.19 -7.31
C ASP A 55 0.55 5.70 -7.61
N GLY A 56 0.80 6.09 -8.86
CA GLY A 56 0.69 7.47 -9.34
C GLY A 56 -0.52 7.69 -10.24
N SER A 57 -1.52 6.81 -10.18
CA SER A 57 -2.78 6.97 -10.92
C SER A 57 -3.68 8.03 -10.31
N GLU A 58 -4.63 8.55 -11.09
CA GLU A 58 -5.54 9.63 -10.70
C GLU A 58 -6.34 9.32 -9.43
N ALA A 59 -6.63 8.03 -9.16
CA ALA A 59 -7.28 7.58 -7.93
C ALA A 59 -6.52 7.96 -6.66
N MET A 60 -5.22 8.26 -6.77
CA MET A 60 -4.38 8.68 -5.65
C MET A 60 -4.47 10.17 -5.34
N ASN A 61 -5.02 11.01 -6.22
CA ASN A 61 -5.23 12.46 -5.99
C ASN A 61 -5.74 12.81 -4.58
N PRO A 62 -6.81 12.17 -4.06
CA PRO A 62 -7.32 12.46 -2.72
C PRO A 62 -6.39 12.09 -1.55
N TYR A 63 -5.35 11.28 -1.79
CA TYR A 63 -4.50 10.68 -0.75
C TYR A 63 -3.02 11.07 -0.86
N TYR A 64 -2.55 11.43 -2.05
CA TYR A 64 -1.14 11.44 -2.42
C TYR A 64 -0.29 12.35 -1.53
N SER A 65 -0.75 13.57 -1.25
CA SER A 65 -0.03 14.52 -0.38
C SER A 65 0.11 14.00 1.06
N THR A 66 -0.93 13.33 1.56
CA THR A 66 -0.92 12.72 2.89
C THR A 66 -0.01 11.49 2.93
N VAL A 67 -0.08 10.62 1.92
CA VAL A 67 0.81 9.45 1.80
C VAL A 67 2.27 9.89 1.76
N HIS A 68 2.61 10.89 0.92
CA HIS A 68 3.96 11.46 0.85
C HIS A 68 4.43 11.94 2.24
N ARG A 69 3.62 12.73 2.95
CA ARG A 69 3.96 13.19 4.31
C ARG A 69 4.19 12.04 5.28
N LEU A 70 3.37 11.00 5.23
CA LEU A 70 3.49 9.82 6.09
C LEU A 70 4.75 9.01 5.77
N ILE A 71 5.11 8.85 4.49
CA ILE A 71 6.34 8.18 4.07
C ILE A 71 7.56 8.96 4.55
N ASN A 72 7.60 10.28 4.34
CA ASN A 72 8.71 11.12 4.82
C ASN A 72 8.87 10.99 6.34
N THR A 73 7.76 10.98 7.09
CA THR A 73 7.80 10.80 8.54
C THR A 73 8.31 9.41 8.91
N ALA A 74 7.82 8.35 8.26
CA ALA A 74 8.26 6.97 8.49
C ALA A 74 9.76 6.79 8.25
N VAL A 75 10.29 7.35 7.16
CA VAL A 75 11.72 7.31 6.85
C VAL A 75 12.57 7.99 7.93
N LEU A 76 12.09 9.09 8.49
CA LEU A 76 12.73 9.78 9.62
C LEU A 76 12.66 9.00 10.94
N GLN A 77 12.08 7.80 10.97
CA GLN A 77 12.09 6.90 12.14
C GLN A 77 12.95 5.65 11.92
N LEU A 78 13.49 5.45 10.71
CA LEU A 78 14.35 4.32 10.41
C LEU A 78 15.71 4.48 11.10
N GLU A 79 16.33 3.38 11.50
CA GLU A 79 17.64 3.39 12.13
C GLU A 79 18.76 3.48 11.07
N PRO A 80 19.58 4.56 11.02
CA PRO A 80 20.57 4.79 9.96
C PRO A 80 21.57 3.66 9.72
N ASP A 81 21.99 2.99 10.79
CA ASP A 81 23.05 1.97 10.75
C ASP A 81 22.54 0.56 10.46
N SER A 82 21.21 0.33 10.53
CA SER A 82 20.63 -1.01 10.42
C SER A 82 19.47 -1.12 9.44
N GLN A 83 18.95 0.01 8.97
CA GLN A 83 17.84 0.05 8.02
C GLN A 83 18.18 0.84 6.77
N ARG A 84 17.73 0.29 5.65
CA ARG A 84 17.85 0.87 4.32
C ARG A 84 16.48 1.09 3.72
N PHE A 85 16.36 2.08 2.85
CA PHE A 85 15.08 2.33 2.21
C PHE A 85 15.18 2.96 0.83
N GLY A 86 14.13 2.76 0.03
CA GLY A 86 13.94 3.41 -1.25
C GLY A 86 12.45 3.62 -1.58
N VAL A 87 12.19 4.42 -2.60
CA VAL A 87 10.84 4.74 -3.09
C VAL A 87 10.78 4.49 -4.59
N ALA A 88 9.70 3.89 -5.06
CA ALA A 88 9.35 3.76 -6.48
C ALA A 88 7.91 4.24 -6.70
N ILE A 89 7.71 5.14 -7.65
CA ILE A 89 6.41 5.73 -7.97
C ILE A 89 6.05 5.35 -9.39
N ALA A 90 4.90 4.71 -9.54
CA ALA A 90 4.32 4.39 -10.84
C ALA A 90 3.90 5.67 -11.55
N THR A 91 4.33 5.84 -12.81
CA THR A 91 3.88 6.95 -13.66
C THR A 91 3.38 6.39 -14.99
N ALA A 92 2.82 7.24 -15.85
CA ALA A 92 2.43 6.85 -17.20
C ALA A 92 3.63 6.47 -18.09
N ALA A 93 4.82 6.97 -17.74
CA ALA A 93 6.08 6.68 -18.40
C ALA A 93 6.94 5.77 -17.50
N ASP A 94 8.25 5.95 -17.50
CA ASP A 94 9.14 5.24 -16.59
C ASP A 94 8.83 5.57 -15.12
N PRO A 95 8.94 4.58 -14.21
CA PRO A 95 8.76 4.84 -12.80
C PRO A 95 9.83 5.80 -12.28
N ARG A 96 9.44 6.68 -11.33
CA ARG A 96 10.41 7.50 -10.59
C ARG A 96 10.90 6.70 -9.40
N VAL A 97 12.22 6.51 -9.30
CA VAL A 97 12.80 5.55 -8.34
C VAL A 97 14.01 6.16 -7.65
N SER A 98 14.13 5.93 -6.34
CA SER A 98 15.38 6.09 -5.59
C SER A 98 16.03 4.72 -5.33
N ASN A 99 17.34 4.72 -5.13
CA ASN A 99 18.04 3.52 -4.67
C ASN A 99 17.61 3.16 -3.22
N ILE A 100 17.72 1.89 -2.87
CA ILE A 100 17.62 1.41 -1.49
C ILE A 100 18.96 1.67 -0.79
N ASP A 101 19.03 2.80 -0.11
CA ASP A 101 20.25 3.27 0.57
C ASP A 101 20.07 3.25 2.09
N ALA A 102 21.18 3.30 2.83
CA ALA A 102 21.15 3.50 4.28
C ALA A 102 20.35 4.76 4.64
N ALA A 103 19.65 4.75 5.79
CA ALA A 103 18.71 5.80 6.22
C ALA A 103 19.39 7.12 6.66
N THR A 104 20.19 7.68 5.74
CA THR A 104 20.96 8.91 5.85
C THR A 104 20.18 10.13 5.36
N ARG A 105 20.70 11.33 5.68
CA ARG A 105 20.14 12.61 5.21
C ARG A 105 20.05 12.68 3.67
N ASP A 106 21.09 12.26 2.97
CA ASP A 106 21.14 12.37 1.52
C ASP A 106 20.14 11.42 0.85
N ALA A 107 20.00 10.20 1.37
CA ALA A 107 18.98 9.25 0.92
C ALA A 107 17.57 9.81 1.17
N TYR A 108 17.33 10.41 2.34
CA TYR A 108 16.08 11.08 2.66
C TYR A 108 15.74 12.20 1.67
N LEU A 109 16.68 13.11 1.40
CA LEU A 109 16.46 14.22 0.45
C LEU A 109 16.17 13.73 -0.97
N ARG A 110 16.88 12.69 -1.45
CA ARG A 110 16.60 12.06 -2.75
C ARG A 110 15.20 11.45 -2.80
N SER A 111 14.78 10.76 -1.74
CA SER A 111 13.44 10.17 -1.69
C SER A 111 12.33 11.23 -1.67
N LYS A 112 12.55 12.34 -0.95
CA LYS A 112 11.63 13.48 -0.89
C LYS A 112 11.50 14.17 -2.26
N ASP A 113 12.60 14.30 -3.00
CA ASP A 113 12.58 14.80 -4.38
C ASP A 113 11.76 13.87 -5.30
N VAL A 114 12.00 12.55 -5.26
CA VAL A 114 11.23 11.56 -6.01
C VAL A 114 9.73 11.67 -5.70
N LEU A 115 9.35 11.70 -4.42
CA LEU A 115 7.97 11.84 -3.97
C LEU A 115 7.32 13.17 -4.40
N GLY A 116 8.08 14.26 -4.39
CA GLY A 116 7.62 15.59 -4.82
C GLY A 116 7.57 15.79 -6.33
N SER A 117 8.26 14.95 -7.11
CA SER A 117 8.39 15.09 -8.57
C SER A 117 7.19 14.58 -9.37
N VAL A 118 6.27 13.84 -8.73
CA VAL A 118 5.14 13.19 -9.40
C VAL A 118 3.83 13.77 -8.90
N SER A 119 2.99 14.17 -9.85
CA SER A 119 1.56 14.43 -9.63
C SER A 119 0.78 13.23 -10.16
N PRO A 120 -0.23 12.72 -9.42
CA PRO A 120 -1.03 11.62 -9.92
C PRO A 120 -1.71 11.95 -11.25
N SER A 121 -1.78 10.98 -12.15
CA SER A 121 -2.23 11.17 -13.53
C SER A 121 -3.12 10.03 -14.00
N SER A 122 -3.79 10.17 -15.15
CA SER A 122 -4.78 9.18 -15.63
C SER A 122 -4.23 7.76 -15.82
N HIS A 123 -2.91 7.60 -16.00
CA HIS A 123 -2.28 6.29 -16.17
C HIS A 123 -1.06 6.13 -15.26
N ALA A 124 -0.86 4.92 -14.74
CA ALA A 124 0.33 4.56 -13.96
C ALA A 124 0.69 3.09 -14.17
N ASP A 125 1.94 2.83 -14.57
CA ASP A 125 2.46 1.47 -14.69
C ASP A 125 3.04 1.00 -13.35
N LEU A 126 2.15 0.44 -12.53
CA LEU A 126 2.49 -0.11 -11.23
C LEU A 126 3.38 -1.36 -11.32
N ALA A 127 3.27 -2.13 -12.41
CA ALA A 127 4.10 -3.31 -12.62
C ALA A 127 5.57 -2.92 -12.82
N SER A 128 5.82 -1.87 -13.60
CA SER A 128 7.17 -1.35 -13.83
C SER A 128 7.78 -0.74 -12.57
N ALA A 129 7.02 0.04 -11.78
CA ALA A 129 7.48 0.56 -10.50
C ALA A 129 7.83 -0.56 -9.50
N PHE A 130 6.95 -1.56 -9.39
CA PHE A 130 7.17 -2.71 -8.52
C PHE A 130 8.41 -3.51 -8.96
N SER A 131 8.55 -3.78 -10.25
CA SER A 131 9.71 -4.45 -10.83
C SER A 131 11.01 -3.70 -10.54
N ALA A 132 11.00 -2.36 -10.66
CA ALA A 132 12.16 -1.52 -10.35
C ALA A 132 12.55 -1.57 -8.87
N ALA A 133 11.57 -1.59 -7.96
CA ALA A 133 11.82 -1.75 -6.53
C ALA A 133 12.37 -3.15 -6.19
N VAL A 134 11.72 -4.22 -6.65
CA VAL A 134 12.08 -5.60 -6.33
C VAL A 134 13.45 -6.00 -6.88
N ARG A 135 13.88 -5.44 -8.02
CA ARG A 135 15.24 -5.65 -8.56
C ARG A 135 16.35 -5.22 -7.58
N GLN A 136 16.05 -4.29 -6.68
CA GLN A 136 16.98 -3.85 -5.63
C GLN A 136 17.01 -4.80 -4.42
N ARG A 137 16.24 -5.90 -4.47
CA ARG A 137 16.15 -6.96 -3.45
C ARG A 137 15.83 -6.45 -2.03
N PRO A 138 14.77 -5.64 -1.85
CA PRO A 138 14.29 -5.34 -0.51
C PRO A 138 13.83 -6.61 0.21
N GLU A 139 13.98 -6.64 1.52
CA GLU A 139 13.30 -7.62 2.37
C GLU A 139 11.79 -7.41 2.33
N GLN A 140 11.34 -6.15 2.36
CA GLN A 140 9.94 -5.77 2.41
C GLN A 140 9.61 -4.72 1.34
N VAL A 141 8.53 -4.93 0.60
CA VAL A 141 7.85 -3.90 -0.19
C VAL A 141 6.57 -3.49 0.53
N VAL A 142 6.38 -2.18 0.67
CA VAL A 142 5.10 -1.59 1.08
C VAL A 142 4.44 -0.99 -0.17
N LEU A 143 3.44 -1.69 -0.70
CA LEU A 143 2.65 -1.28 -1.85
C LEU A 143 1.49 -0.38 -1.40
N VAL A 144 1.42 0.84 -1.92
CA VAL A 144 0.35 1.79 -1.62
C VAL A 144 -0.42 2.10 -2.89
N THR A 145 -1.71 1.80 -2.92
CA THR A 145 -2.56 2.02 -4.10
C THR A 145 -4.00 2.33 -3.73
N ALA A 146 -4.64 3.18 -4.54
CA ALA A 146 -6.07 3.42 -4.50
C ALA A 146 -6.80 2.72 -5.66
N SER A 147 -6.08 2.27 -6.67
CA SER A 147 -6.64 1.66 -7.88
C SER A 147 -6.73 0.13 -7.78
N PRO A 148 -7.74 -0.49 -8.40
CA PRO A 148 -7.74 -1.92 -8.65
C PRO A 148 -6.57 -2.35 -9.52
N ILE A 149 -5.94 -3.46 -9.17
CA ILE A 149 -4.85 -4.06 -9.97
C ILE A 149 -5.36 -5.31 -10.68
N ALA A 150 -5.13 -5.39 -11.99
CA ALA A 150 -5.53 -6.54 -12.80
C ALA A 150 -4.89 -7.86 -12.27
N PRO A 151 -5.62 -8.99 -12.29
CA PRO A 151 -5.11 -10.27 -11.79
C PRO A 151 -3.81 -10.75 -12.46
N ALA A 152 -3.63 -10.46 -13.75
CA ALA A 152 -2.41 -10.78 -14.48
C ALA A 152 -1.19 -10.02 -13.92
N THR A 153 -1.36 -8.74 -13.62
CA THR A 153 -0.34 -7.87 -13.01
C THR A 153 0.01 -8.35 -11.59
N LEU A 154 -1.00 -8.66 -10.76
CA LEU A 154 -0.76 -9.24 -9.43
C LEU A 154 0.00 -10.57 -9.50
N SER A 155 -0.33 -11.42 -10.48
CA SER A 155 0.35 -12.69 -10.69
C SER A 155 1.82 -12.48 -11.09
N GLN A 156 2.11 -11.47 -11.91
CA GLN A 156 3.48 -11.08 -12.26
C GLN A 156 4.25 -10.55 -11.05
N MET A 157 3.67 -9.60 -10.31
CA MET A 157 4.27 -9.03 -9.10
C MET A 157 4.59 -10.11 -8.08
N ARG A 158 3.68 -11.08 -7.89
CA ARG A 158 3.89 -12.22 -6.98
C ARG A 158 5.09 -13.06 -7.39
N ARG A 159 5.22 -13.39 -8.68
CA ARG A 159 6.37 -14.15 -9.19
C ARG A 159 7.68 -13.41 -8.96
N GLN A 160 7.69 -12.09 -9.20
CA GLN A 160 8.88 -11.25 -8.98
C GLN A 160 9.28 -11.21 -7.50
N ALA A 161 8.33 -10.96 -6.60
CA ALA A 161 8.59 -10.96 -5.16
C ALA A 161 9.11 -12.30 -4.66
N SER A 162 8.44 -13.40 -5.07
CA SER A 162 8.84 -14.77 -4.70
C SER A 162 10.25 -15.12 -5.18
N ALA A 163 10.63 -14.65 -6.38
CA ALA A 163 11.94 -14.95 -6.96
C ALA A 163 13.11 -14.34 -6.18
N VAL A 164 12.88 -13.27 -5.41
CA VAL A 164 13.92 -12.62 -4.60
C VAL A 164 13.67 -12.70 -3.09
N GLY A 165 12.60 -13.38 -2.67
CA GLY A 165 12.25 -13.56 -1.26
C GLY A 165 11.70 -12.30 -0.56
N THR A 166 11.15 -11.35 -1.32
CA THR A 166 10.56 -10.12 -0.77
C THR A 166 9.15 -10.36 -0.24
N THR A 167 8.86 -9.88 0.98
CA THR A 167 7.48 -9.81 1.51
C THR A 167 6.78 -8.56 1.01
N VAL A 168 5.49 -8.64 0.68
CA VAL A 168 4.73 -7.49 0.15
C VAL A 168 3.55 -7.16 1.05
N ASP A 169 3.69 -6.06 1.79
CA ASP A 169 2.59 -5.45 2.51
C ASP A 169 1.81 -4.54 1.56
N VAL A 170 0.48 -4.50 1.70
CA VAL A 170 -0.39 -3.70 0.84
C VAL A 170 -1.24 -2.77 1.69
N ILE A 171 -1.15 -1.47 1.41
CA ILE A 171 -2.04 -0.43 1.89
C ILE A 171 -2.98 -0.05 0.74
N ALA A 172 -4.22 -0.54 0.82
CA ALA A 172 -5.29 -0.20 -0.12
C ALA A 172 -6.08 1.01 0.40
N LEU A 173 -6.11 2.08 -0.38
CA LEU A 173 -6.73 3.35 -0.01
C LEU A 173 -8.13 3.47 -0.63
N GLY A 174 -9.07 4.01 0.13
CA GLY A 174 -10.43 4.33 -0.35
C GLY A 174 -11.39 3.16 -0.31
N GLU A 175 -11.02 2.03 -0.93
CA GLU A 175 -11.86 0.82 -0.97
C GLU A 175 -11.12 -0.46 -0.58
N HIS A 176 -11.86 -1.39 0.03
CA HIS A 176 -11.35 -2.73 0.32
C HIS A 176 -11.27 -3.56 -0.96
N GLN A 177 -10.13 -4.22 -1.18
CA GLN A 177 -9.85 -4.97 -2.40
C GLN A 177 -9.37 -6.39 -2.07
N ARG A 178 -10.28 -7.37 -2.14
CA ARG A 178 -9.99 -8.78 -1.82
C ARG A 178 -8.85 -9.39 -2.65
N ALA A 179 -8.64 -8.92 -3.88
CA ALA A 179 -7.54 -9.38 -4.72
C ALA A 179 -6.17 -8.95 -4.16
N LEU A 180 -6.08 -7.74 -3.61
CA LEU A 180 -4.87 -7.23 -2.97
C LEU A 180 -4.58 -7.93 -1.65
N ASP A 181 -5.61 -8.28 -0.87
CA ASP A 181 -5.44 -9.08 0.35
C ASP A 181 -4.82 -10.46 0.04
N ARG A 182 -5.42 -11.18 -0.91
CA ARG A 182 -4.86 -12.47 -1.36
C ARG A 182 -3.44 -12.34 -1.89
N PHE A 183 -3.12 -11.24 -2.57
CA PHE A 183 -1.78 -10.98 -3.07
C PHE A 183 -0.78 -10.77 -1.92
N ALA A 184 -1.08 -9.91 -0.95
CA ALA A 184 -0.22 -9.68 0.22
C ALA A 184 0.06 -10.97 0.98
N ARG A 185 -0.99 -11.74 1.30
CA ARG A 185 -0.86 -13.04 1.98
C ARG A 185 0.00 -14.04 1.20
N SER A 186 -0.08 -14.02 -0.14
CA SER A 186 0.71 -14.91 -0.98
C SER A 186 2.22 -14.63 -0.95
N THR A 187 2.63 -13.47 -0.44
CA THR A 187 4.04 -13.08 -0.23
C THR A 187 4.41 -13.06 1.26
N SER A 188 3.55 -13.62 2.13
CA SER A 188 3.66 -13.54 3.60
C SER A 188 3.61 -12.12 4.16
N GLY A 189 3.12 -11.15 3.38
CA GLY A 189 2.90 -9.78 3.85
C GLY A 189 1.49 -9.57 4.41
N GLU A 190 1.26 -8.34 4.87
CA GLU A 190 0.01 -7.90 5.49
C GLU A 190 -0.81 -7.03 4.55
N TYR A 191 -2.14 -7.14 4.64
CA TYR A 191 -3.06 -6.27 3.93
C TYR A 191 -3.78 -5.33 4.88
N ARG A 192 -3.85 -4.05 4.51
CA ARG A 192 -4.56 -3.01 5.26
C ARG A 192 -5.40 -2.19 4.32
N TYR A 193 -6.68 -2.13 4.63
CA TYR A 193 -7.61 -1.17 4.06
C TYR A 193 -7.58 0.11 4.89
N VAL A 194 -7.57 1.27 4.24
CA VAL A 194 -7.57 2.57 4.91
C VAL A 194 -8.53 3.50 4.17
N SER A 195 -9.59 3.92 4.86
CA SER A 195 -10.50 4.94 4.33
C SER A 195 -9.82 6.32 4.27
N ARG A 196 -10.47 7.29 3.63
CA ARG A 196 -9.94 8.66 3.58
C ARG A 196 -9.87 9.31 4.97
N ASP A 197 -10.92 9.14 5.75
CA ASP A 197 -11.01 9.69 7.11
C ASP A 197 -9.99 9.05 8.03
N ASP A 198 -9.76 7.75 7.83
CA ASP A 198 -8.75 7.00 8.55
C ASP A 198 -7.34 7.52 8.23
N LEU A 199 -7.04 7.73 6.95
CA LEU A 199 -5.75 8.27 6.51
C LEU A 199 -5.51 9.68 7.08
N GLN A 200 -6.54 10.51 7.13
CA GLN A 200 -6.45 11.84 7.73
C GLN A 200 -6.25 11.76 9.25
N THR A 201 -6.91 10.83 9.92
CA THR A 201 -6.71 10.56 11.34
C THR A 201 -5.27 10.16 11.64
N TRP A 202 -4.70 9.25 10.86
CA TRP A 202 -3.28 8.90 10.91
C TRP A 202 -2.36 10.12 10.77
N ALA A 203 -2.63 10.97 9.77
CA ALA A 203 -1.83 12.17 9.55
C ALA A 203 -1.90 13.15 10.73
N ASN A 204 -3.08 13.31 11.33
CA ASN A 204 -3.28 14.19 12.48
C ASN A 204 -2.54 13.65 13.72
N LEU A 205 -2.57 12.33 13.95
CA LEU A 205 -1.85 11.68 15.05
C LEU A 205 -0.33 11.88 14.91
N VAL A 206 0.21 11.71 13.71
CA VAL A 206 1.63 11.97 13.43
C VAL A 206 1.97 13.45 13.66
N ALA A 207 1.13 14.38 13.18
CA ALA A 207 1.35 15.82 13.33
C ALA A 207 1.34 16.30 14.80
N GLN A 208 0.57 15.65 15.68
CA GLN A 208 0.54 15.96 17.12
C GLN A 208 1.88 15.68 17.83
N TYR A 209 2.71 14.78 17.28
CA TYR A 209 4.02 14.43 17.86
C TYR A 209 5.16 15.29 17.32
N GLY A 210 4.89 16.11 16.30
CA GLY A 210 5.83 17.03 15.69
C GLY A 210 5.44 17.32 14.25
N THR A 211 5.72 18.54 13.78
CA THR A 211 5.63 18.82 12.35
C THR A 211 6.81 18.16 11.63
N LEU A 212 6.62 17.79 10.36
CA LEU A 212 7.70 17.19 9.56
C LEU A 212 8.99 18.03 9.63
N GLY A 213 8.88 19.36 9.52
CA GLY A 213 10.04 20.26 9.62
C GLY A 213 10.71 20.24 10.99
N LYS A 214 9.97 20.05 12.09
CA LYS A 214 10.56 19.89 13.42
C LYS A 214 11.36 18.59 13.52
N ILE A 215 10.82 17.48 13.01
CA ILE A 215 11.50 16.17 13.01
C ILE A 215 12.73 16.21 12.11
N GLU A 216 12.64 16.85 10.94
CA GLU A 216 13.78 17.07 10.03
C GLU A 216 14.90 17.85 10.71
N LYS A 217 14.56 18.93 11.43
CA LYS A 217 15.52 19.74 12.19
C LYS A 217 16.19 18.96 13.31
N GLU A 218 15.42 18.21 14.08
CA GLU A 218 15.92 17.41 15.21
C GLU A 218 16.84 16.27 14.73
N ARG A 219 16.49 15.63 13.61
CA ARG A 219 17.23 14.47 13.10
C ARG A 219 18.44 14.84 12.25
N PHE A 220 18.37 15.93 11.48
CA PHE A 220 19.39 16.27 10.47
C PHE A 220 19.97 17.69 10.58
N GLY A 221 19.47 18.53 11.50
CA GLY A 221 19.90 19.93 11.63
C GLY A 221 19.45 20.82 10.46
N LEU A 222 18.32 20.49 9.83
CA LEU A 222 17.66 21.26 8.76
C LEU A 222 16.89 22.49 9.28
#